data_AF-A0A928QB24-F1
#
_entry.id   AF-A0A928QB24-F1
#
_cell.length_a   1.000
_cell.length_b   1.000
_cell.length_c   1.000
_cell.angle_alpha   90.00
_cell.angle_beta   90.00
_cell.angle_gamma   90.00
#
_symmetry.space_group_name_H-M   'P 1'
#
loop_
_entity.id
_entity.type
_entity.pdbx_description
1 polymer ?
#
loop_
_entity_poly.entity_id
_entity_poly.type
_entity_poly.pdbx_seq_one_letter_code
_entity_poly.pdbx_strand_id
1 'polypeptide(L)'
;MKKFLRAAAAVSAAVMLANTAAPYASVDTEKTLTANAAADDCNDDWIHAVGSRLYDKDGNQVWLTGANWFGFNCSENCAHGLYAADVDDFLEGVADHGINVLRFPISSELLLSWMNGDPNPVSSVQASYNPPQDVVGEDGTITPAGKYGDINRDFVLEDGKTLKNSMEIFDIIMQKCKKYGIKAFIDIHSPDANNSGHNYELWYGKAGITTELWIETLVWLADKYKNDDTLIGYDLKNEPHGKRGYTGDSCPSDIAKWDDSTDENNWKHAAETCANAILDVNPNALIIIEGVEQYPKTELGYTYDTPDIWEGGDKSPWHGAWWGGNLRGVKDYPVVPESGTSQIIYSPHDYGKSVYAQTWFDKDFTTQTLLDDYWYDTWAYINDQDIAPLLIGEWGGHMDGGDNQKWMELLRDYMINNHINHTFWCLNPNSGDTGGLLGTDFKTWDDEKYGLFEPSLWQTQSSGKYIGLDHNVALGKNGISLGDYYANYASSEGSNIDGGSKGNVKPPSASTTTKTTTTTSKTTTTTTTSKTTTTTTIPVTTGSNNPDVDIVYGDSNEDKKVNLADAVLIMQVKANPSKYSLTAQGELNADCNAPGGGVTNADALSIQKYLLGLVKSLPEN
;
A
#
# COMPACT_ATOMS: atom_id res chain seq x y z
N MET A 1 29.61 16.02 -69.41
CA MET A 1 29.06 15.29 -70.56
C MET A 1 27.56 15.14 -70.34
N LYS A 2 26.78 15.65 -71.31
CA LYS A 2 25.33 15.48 -71.59
C LYS A 2 24.36 15.43 -70.38
N LYS A 3 23.69 16.54 -70.03
CA LYS A 3 22.52 17.19 -70.71
C LYS A 3 21.23 16.36 -70.51
N PHE A 4 20.28 16.84 -69.70
CA PHE A 4 19.15 17.76 -70.06
C PHE A 4 17.84 16.95 -70.08
N LEU A 5 16.61 17.43 -69.89
CA LEU A 5 15.91 18.73 -69.74
C LEU A 5 14.43 18.31 -69.43
N ARG A 6 13.57 19.02 -68.70
CA ARG A 6 12.95 20.35 -68.92
C ARG A 6 12.07 20.61 -67.67
N ALA A 7 12.10 21.74 -66.94
CA ALA A 7 11.83 23.15 -67.31
C ALA A 7 10.38 23.36 -67.77
N ALA A 8 9.61 24.40 -67.42
CA ALA A 8 9.74 25.60 -66.59
C ALA A 8 8.31 26.24 -66.58
N ALA A 9 7.81 26.76 -65.46
CA ALA A 9 7.77 28.19 -65.06
C ALA A 9 6.78 29.11 -65.82
N ALA A 10 5.92 29.73 -65.00
CA ALA A 10 5.51 31.14 -64.95
C ALA A 10 4.66 31.75 -66.10
N VAL A 11 3.63 32.54 -65.73
CA VAL A 11 3.69 34.02 -65.62
C VAL A 11 2.33 34.58 -65.18
N SER A 12 2.42 35.58 -64.31
CA SER A 12 1.40 36.41 -63.67
C SER A 12 0.64 37.37 -64.61
N ALA A 13 -0.56 37.80 -64.20
CA ALA A 13 -1.05 39.16 -64.46
C ALA A 13 -2.15 39.55 -63.44
N ALA A 14 -2.11 40.79 -62.99
CA ALA A 14 -2.81 41.32 -61.83
C ALA A 14 -3.89 42.36 -62.20
N VAL A 15 -4.60 42.82 -61.15
CA VAL A 15 -5.22 44.15 -60.93
C VAL A 15 -6.75 44.27 -61.09
N MET A 16 -7.50 44.36 -59.97
CA MET A 16 -8.08 45.63 -59.46
C MET A 16 -8.82 45.47 -58.11
N LEU A 17 -8.75 46.55 -57.33
CA LEU A 17 -9.15 46.73 -55.92
C LEU A 17 -10.66 46.98 -55.72
N ALA A 18 -11.17 46.58 -54.55
CA ALA A 18 -12.16 47.36 -53.80
C ALA A 18 -12.02 47.10 -52.28
N ASN A 19 -11.65 48.16 -51.55
CA ASN A 19 -11.62 48.25 -50.09
C ASN A 19 -13.02 48.12 -49.47
N THR A 20 -13.15 47.42 -48.34
CA THR A 20 -13.92 47.88 -47.16
C THR A 20 -13.37 47.21 -45.88
N ALA A 21 -13.63 47.83 -44.74
CA ALA A 21 -12.85 47.81 -43.50
C ALA A 21 -13.03 46.58 -42.57
N ALA A 22 -11.93 46.27 -41.84
CA ALA A 22 -11.73 45.80 -40.44
C ALA A 22 -12.80 44.99 -39.66
N PRO A 23 -12.44 44.27 -38.56
CA PRO A 23 -11.13 43.84 -38.06
C PRO A 23 -10.98 42.30 -38.00
N TYR A 24 -9.75 41.84 -37.78
CA TYR A 24 -9.42 40.46 -37.41
C TYR A 24 -10.13 40.08 -36.09
N ALA A 25 -10.89 39.00 -36.11
CA ALA A 25 -11.27 38.26 -34.91
C ALA A 25 -10.47 36.96 -34.91
N SER A 26 -9.63 36.79 -33.88
CA SER A 26 -9.04 35.52 -33.49
C SER A 26 -10.15 34.51 -33.24
N VAL A 27 -10.12 33.39 -33.95
CA VAL A 27 -10.97 32.25 -33.64
C VAL A 27 -10.22 31.41 -32.63
N ASP A 28 -10.36 31.77 -31.36
CA ASP A 28 -10.33 30.81 -30.27
C ASP A 28 -11.58 29.95 -30.42
N THR A 29 -11.39 28.68 -30.72
CA THR A 29 -12.40 27.66 -30.48
C THR A 29 -11.83 26.68 -29.48
N GLU A 30 -11.79 27.11 -28.22
CA GLU A 30 -11.96 26.19 -27.10
C GLU A 30 -13.27 25.44 -27.33
N LYS A 31 -13.15 24.15 -27.61
CA LYS A 31 -14.27 23.24 -27.62
C LYS A 31 -14.61 22.98 -26.16
N THR A 32 -15.50 23.79 -25.60
CA THR A 32 -16.04 23.60 -24.25
C THR A 32 -16.80 22.28 -24.22
N LEU A 33 -16.12 21.21 -23.81
CA LEU A 33 -16.75 19.96 -23.38
C LEU A 33 -17.45 20.27 -22.06
N THR A 34 -18.74 20.56 -22.14
CA THR A 34 -19.63 20.49 -20.97
C THR A 34 -19.95 19.02 -20.71
N ALA A 35 -18.98 18.30 -20.16
CA ALA A 35 -19.29 17.14 -19.35
C ALA A 35 -19.55 17.68 -17.95
N ASN A 36 -20.78 17.54 -17.46
CA ASN A 36 -20.97 17.40 -16.03
C ASN A 36 -20.28 16.07 -15.66
N ALA A 37 -18.96 16.10 -15.46
CA ALA A 37 -18.30 15.08 -14.68
C ALA A 37 -19.00 15.15 -13.31
N ALA A 38 -19.70 14.09 -12.94
CA ALA A 38 -20.00 13.89 -11.53
C ALA A 38 -18.68 14.03 -10.79
N ALA A 39 -18.68 14.69 -9.62
CA ALA A 39 -17.51 14.67 -8.77
C ALA A 39 -17.12 13.19 -8.57
N ASP A 40 -15.89 12.84 -8.94
CA ASP A 40 -15.26 11.60 -8.54
C ASP A 40 -15.38 11.55 -7.01
N ASP A 41 -16.19 10.62 -6.52
CA ASP A 41 -16.48 10.48 -5.09
C ASP A 41 -15.41 9.63 -4.39
N CYS A 42 -14.35 9.27 -5.12
CA CYS A 42 -13.19 8.48 -4.72
C CYS A 42 -13.57 7.14 -4.08
N ASN A 43 -14.72 6.57 -4.48
CA ASN A 43 -15.25 5.34 -3.93
C ASN A 43 -15.76 4.38 -5.01
N ASP A 44 -15.45 4.63 -6.29
CA ASP A 44 -15.89 3.78 -7.38
C ASP A 44 -14.87 2.70 -7.74
N ASP A 45 -13.60 2.85 -7.38
CA ASP A 45 -12.52 1.94 -7.83
C ASP A 45 -12.13 0.85 -6.80
N TRP A 46 -12.94 0.63 -5.75
CA TRP A 46 -12.67 -0.41 -4.76
C TRP A 46 -12.71 -1.84 -5.36
N ILE A 47 -11.80 -2.68 -4.88
CA ILE A 47 -11.52 -4.02 -5.42
C ILE A 47 -11.86 -5.09 -4.38
N HIS A 48 -12.35 -6.24 -4.84
CA HIS A 48 -12.63 -7.40 -4.01
C HIS A 48 -12.24 -8.72 -4.69
N ALA A 49 -11.97 -9.73 -3.87
CA ALA A 49 -11.62 -11.09 -4.23
C ALA A 49 -12.84 -11.99 -4.38
N VAL A 50 -12.80 -12.83 -5.42
CA VAL A 50 -13.68 -13.98 -5.63
C VAL A 50 -12.84 -15.13 -6.17
N GLY A 51 -12.70 -16.19 -5.38
CA GLY A 51 -11.78 -17.29 -5.73
C GLY A 51 -10.34 -16.77 -5.82
N SER A 52 -9.60 -17.17 -6.86
CA SER A 52 -8.24 -16.69 -7.15
C SER A 52 -8.18 -15.34 -7.88
N ARG A 53 -9.31 -14.67 -8.10
CA ARG A 53 -9.42 -13.49 -8.96
C ARG A 53 -9.88 -12.25 -8.19
N LEU A 54 -9.54 -11.08 -8.74
CA LEU A 54 -9.95 -9.78 -8.24
C LEU A 54 -10.95 -9.12 -9.20
N TYR A 55 -11.88 -8.33 -8.64
CA TYR A 55 -12.95 -7.66 -9.36
C TYR A 55 -13.21 -6.26 -8.81
N ASP A 56 -13.58 -5.33 -9.69
CA ASP A 56 -14.14 -4.03 -9.30
C ASP A 56 -15.58 -4.15 -8.77
N LYS A 57 -16.16 -3.06 -8.27
CA LYS A 57 -17.54 -3.03 -7.76
C LYS A 57 -18.61 -3.38 -8.82
N ASP A 58 -18.31 -3.22 -10.10
CA ASP A 58 -19.24 -3.47 -11.22
C ASP A 58 -19.14 -4.93 -11.71
N GLY A 59 -18.24 -5.72 -11.12
CA GLY A 59 -18.02 -7.12 -11.43
C GLY A 59 -17.14 -7.33 -12.65
N ASN A 60 -16.32 -6.35 -13.01
CA ASN A 60 -15.29 -6.52 -14.03
C ASN A 60 -14.00 -7.01 -13.37
N GLN A 61 -13.33 -7.97 -14.01
CA GLN A 61 -12.08 -8.55 -13.50
C GLN A 61 -10.95 -7.51 -13.55
N VAL A 62 -10.08 -7.51 -12.55
CA VAL A 62 -8.90 -6.62 -12.50
C VAL A 62 -7.61 -7.42 -12.40
N TRP A 63 -6.51 -6.79 -12.79
CA TRP A 63 -5.16 -7.36 -12.65
C TRP A 63 -4.18 -6.30 -12.16
N LEU A 64 -3.63 -6.51 -10.98
CA LEU A 64 -2.65 -5.64 -10.35
C LEU A 64 -1.28 -6.01 -10.91
N THR A 65 -0.70 -5.13 -11.72
CA THR A 65 0.61 -5.31 -12.36
C THR A 65 1.46 -4.08 -12.08
N GLY A 66 2.25 -4.17 -11.02
CA GLY A 66 2.85 -3.03 -10.36
C GLY A 66 4.36 -3.11 -10.15
N ALA A 67 4.87 -2.17 -9.36
CA ALA A 67 6.25 -2.14 -8.91
C ALA A 67 6.39 -1.50 -7.52
N ASN A 68 7.49 -1.78 -6.84
CA ASN A 68 7.78 -1.25 -5.51
C ASN A 68 8.53 0.09 -5.61
N TRP A 69 8.10 1.10 -4.85
CA TRP A 69 8.82 2.36 -4.68
C TRP A 69 9.19 2.56 -3.21
N PHE A 70 10.37 2.07 -2.83
CA PHE A 70 10.80 2.08 -1.42
C PHE A 70 11.41 3.42 -0.99
N GLY A 71 11.44 3.63 0.33
CA GLY A 71 12.13 4.77 0.96
C GLY A 71 11.42 5.30 2.20
N PHE A 72 10.09 5.20 2.29
CA PHE A 72 9.36 5.59 3.50
C PHE A 72 9.63 4.66 4.70
N ASN A 73 10.09 3.44 4.45
CA ASN A 73 10.61 2.53 5.47
C ASN A 73 12.05 2.84 5.92
N CYS A 74 12.78 3.68 5.17
CA CYS A 74 14.17 4.01 5.43
C CYS A 74 14.30 5.23 6.35
N SER A 75 15.53 5.53 6.79
CA SER A 75 15.84 6.68 7.64
C SER A 75 15.49 8.04 7.02
N GLU A 76 15.33 8.08 5.71
CA GLU A 76 14.95 9.23 4.92
C GLU A 76 13.48 9.66 5.12
N ASN A 77 12.61 8.75 5.58
CA ASN A 77 11.17 8.97 5.79
C ASN A 77 10.40 9.46 4.55
N CYS A 78 10.93 9.21 3.35
CA CYS A 78 10.29 9.52 2.07
C CYS A 78 10.76 8.57 0.97
N ALA A 79 9.95 8.40 -0.07
CA ALA A 79 10.34 7.62 -1.23
C ALA A 79 11.66 8.12 -1.85
N HIS A 80 12.57 7.20 -2.19
CA HIS A 80 13.87 7.59 -2.74
C HIS A 80 13.74 8.15 -4.16
N GLY A 81 14.71 8.97 -4.57
CA GLY A 81 14.77 9.57 -5.91
C GLY A 81 14.25 11.00 -5.98
N LEU A 82 13.53 11.47 -4.96
CA LEU A 82 13.01 12.84 -4.87
C LEU A 82 14.10 13.92 -4.73
N TYR A 83 15.37 13.54 -4.54
CA TYR A 83 16.52 14.44 -4.69
C TYR A 83 16.94 14.67 -6.15
N ALA A 84 16.53 13.80 -7.08
CA ALA A 84 16.98 13.79 -8.46
C ALA A 84 15.86 14.05 -9.47
N ALA A 85 14.65 13.55 -9.20
CA ALA A 85 13.49 13.65 -10.08
C ALA A 85 12.36 14.49 -9.48
N ASP A 86 11.65 15.20 -10.35
CA ASP A 86 10.35 15.76 -10.02
C ASP A 86 9.34 14.61 -9.93
N VAL A 87 8.48 14.64 -8.92
CA VAL A 87 7.50 13.60 -8.66
C VAL A 87 6.45 13.47 -9.77
N ASP A 88 6.09 14.56 -10.46
CA ASP A 88 5.21 14.49 -11.62
C ASP A 88 5.90 13.77 -12.78
N ASP A 89 7.16 14.12 -13.09
CA ASP A 89 7.94 13.45 -14.13
C ASP A 89 8.12 11.96 -13.80
N PHE A 90 8.36 11.64 -12.52
CA PHE A 90 8.55 10.26 -12.06
C PHE A 90 7.27 9.44 -12.22
N LEU A 91 6.14 9.91 -11.66
CA LEU A 91 4.88 9.17 -11.70
C LEU A 91 4.25 9.13 -13.10
N GLU A 92 4.41 10.19 -13.90
CA GLU A 92 4.06 10.15 -15.32
C GLU A 92 4.88 9.07 -16.04
N GLY A 93 6.19 9.00 -15.77
CA GLY A 93 7.07 7.97 -16.29
C GLY A 93 6.58 6.56 -15.90
N VAL A 94 6.24 6.33 -14.65
CA VAL A 94 5.69 5.05 -14.15
C VAL A 94 4.40 4.67 -14.91
N ALA A 95 3.45 5.60 -15.03
CA ALA A 95 2.18 5.35 -15.71
C ALA A 95 2.37 5.11 -17.22
N ASP A 96 3.26 5.86 -17.87
CA ASP A 96 3.58 5.70 -19.29
C ASP A 96 4.24 4.36 -19.62
N HIS A 97 4.83 3.71 -18.61
CA HIS A 97 5.39 2.35 -18.65
C HIS A 97 4.42 1.31 -18.07
N GLY A 98 3.12 1.61 -18.04
CA GLY A 98 2.06 0.62 -17.83
C GLY A 98 1.91 0.05 -16.42
N ILE A 99 2.64 0.58 -15.45
CA ILE A 99 2.57 0.16 -14.04
C ILE A 99 1.30 0.76 -13.43
N ASN A 100 0.31 -0.08 -13.14
CA ASN A 100 -1.01 0.38 -12.70
C ASN A 100 -1.19 0.47 -11.17
N VAL A 101 -0.24 -0.11 -10.41
CA VAL A 101 -0.23 -0.06 -8.95
C VAL A 101 1.18 0.08 -8.40
N LEU A 102 1.33 0.85 -7.31
CA LEU A 102 2.58 0.98 -6.56
C LEU A 102 2.47 0.38 -5.17
N ARG A 103 3.43 -0.49 -4.81
CA ARG A 103 3.68 -0.95 -3.43
C ARG A 103 4.62 0.05 -2.76
N PHE A 104 4.19 0.64 -1.65
CA PHE A 104 4.98 1.60 -0.88
C PHE A 104 5.45 0.98 0.45
N PRO A 105 6.71 0.52 0.54
CA PRO A 105 7.35 0.20 1.82
C PRO A 105 7.40 1.40 2.78
N ILE A 106 6.76 1.26 3.95
CA ILE A 106 6.67 2.25 5.03
C ILE A 106 7.01 1.58 6.37
N SER A 107 7.60 2.31 7.34
CA SER A 107 7.82 1.79 8.69
C SER A 107 6.66 2.12 9.65
N SER A 108 6.41 1.25 10.63
CA SER A 108 5.40 1.52 11.67
C SER A 108 5.77 2.74 12.53
N GLU A 109 7.06 2.96 12.80
CA GLU A 109 7.54 4.17 13.46
C GLU A 109 7.16 5.45 12.70
N LEU A 110 7.28 5.45 11.36
CA LEU A 110 6.87 6.60 10.57
C LEU A 110 5.35 6.84 10.66
N LEU A 111 4.55 5.78 10.50
CA LEU A 111 3.09 5.90 10.67
C LEU A 111 2.71 6.36 12.08
N LEU A 112 3.43 5.92 13.11
CA LEU A 112 3.21 6.35 14.49
C LEU A 112 3.48 7.85 14.65
N SER A 113 4.54 8.37 14.03
CA SER A 113 4.82 9.81 14.00
C SER A 113 3.69 10.61 13.34
N TRP A 114 3.11 10.07 12.26
CA TRP A 114 1.97 10.68 11.57
C TRP A 114 0.70 10.66 12.43
N MET A 115 0.39 9.52 13.04
CA MET A 115 -0.74 9.33 13.93
C MET A 115 -0.68 10.28 15.14
N ASN A 116 0.52 10.52 15.68
CA ASN A 116 0.74 11.45 16.79
C ASN A 116 0.66 12.94 16.39
N GLY A 117 0.60 13.25 15.09
CA GLY A 117 0.59 14.63 14.60
C GLY A 117 1.96 15.32 14.67
N ASP A 118 3.05 14.56 14.80
CA ASP A 118 4.43 15.05 14.75
C ASP A 118 5.24 14.22 13.74
N PRO A 119 4.97 14.36 12.42
CA PRO A 119 5.59 13.52 11.41
C PRO A 119 7.11 13.66 11.39
N ASN A 120 7.81 12.52 11.31
CA ASN A 120 9.27 12.52 11.21
C ASN A 120 9.74 13.37 10.01
N PRO A 121 10.86 14.12 10.17
CA PRO A 121 11.39 14.94 9.09
C PRO A 121 11.88 14.07 7.93
N VAL A 122 11.70 14.59 6.72
CA VAL A 122 12.25 13.98 5.51
C VAL A 122 13.70 14.39 5.28
N SER A 123 14.46 13.53 4.61
CA SER A 123 15.76 13.88 4.04
C SER A 123 15.90 13.31 2.63
N SER A 124 16.96 13.68 1.89
CA SER A 124 17.15 13.26 0.50
C SER A 124 15.99 13.66 -0.44
N VAL A 125 15.42 14.84 -0.21
CA VAL A 125 14.41 15.49 -1.08
C VAL A 125 14.97 16.81 -1.58
N GLN A 126 14.88 17.06 -2.88
CA GLN A 126 15.11 18.38 -3.45
C GLN A 126 13.76 18.95 -3.88
N ALA A 127 13.35 20.06 -3.28
CA ALA A 127 12.13 20.76 -3.66
C ALA A 127 12.32 22.27 -3.54
N SER A 128 11.97 23.01 -4.58
CA SER A 128 11.99 24.48 -4.56
C SER A 128 11.30 25.06 -5.79
N TYR A 129 10.89 26.31 -5.69
CA TYR A 129 10.54 27.13 -6.84
C TYR A 129 10.80 28.61 -6.53
N ASN A 130 11.51 29.31 -7.42
CA ASN A 130 11.93 30.69 -7.19
C ASN A 130 11.83 31.56 -8.46
N PRO A 131 11.22 32.76 -8.41
CA PRO A 131 10.47 33.30 -7.26
C PRO A 131 9.20 32.49 -6.96
N PRO A 132 8.67 32.52 -5.73
CA PRO A 132 7.45 31.78 -5.38
C PRO A 132 6.17 32.38 -6.00
N GLN A 133 6.26 33.60 -6.52
CA GLN A 133 5.20 34.28 -7.26
C GLN A 133 5.84 35.07 -8.38
N ASP A 134 5.04 35.48 -9.37
CA ASP A 134 5.50 36.38 -10.42
C ASP A 134 6.10 37.67 -9.82
N VAL A 135 7.32 38.00 -10.20
CA VAL A 135 8.00 39.22 -9.76
C VAL A 135 8.09 40.20 -10.91
N VAL A 136 7.57 41.41 -10.70
CA VAL A 136 7.68 42.52 -11.65
C VAL A 136 8.94 43.31 -11.32
N GLY A 137 9.90 43.34 -12.24
CA GLY A 137 11.12 44.14 -12.14
C GLY A 137 10.85 45.64 -12.29
N GLU A 138 11.80 46.47 -11.87
CA GLU A 138 11.71 47.95 -11.96
C GLU A 138 11.55 48.45 -13.41
N ASP A 139 11.97 47.66 -14.40
CA ASP A 139 11.83 47.91 -15.83
C ASP A 139 10.51 47.39 -16.44
N GLY A 140 9.64 46.80 -15.62
CA GLY A 140 8.39 46.16 -16.04
C GLY A 140 8.53 44.72 -16.52
N THR A 141 9.74 44.14 -16.48
CA THR A 141 9.96 42.73 -16.86
C THR A 141 9.35 41.81 -15.81
N ILE A 142 8.49 40.87 -16.23
CA ILE A 142 7.95 39.82 -15.36
C ILE A 142 8.91 38.64 -15.32
N THR A 143 9.36 38.27 -14.13
CA THR A 143 9.99 36.99 -13.83
C THR A 143 8.91 36.06 -13.31
N PRO A 144 8.46 35.07 -14.10
CA PRO A 144 7.40 34.17 -13.66
C PRO A 144 7.81 33.37 -12.42
N ALA A 145 6.82 32.98 -11.63
CA ALA A 145 7.02 32.04 -10.53
C ALA A 145 7.73 30.77 -11.02
N GLY A 146 8.61 30.19 -10.19
CA GLY A 146 9.31 28.95 -10.48
C GLY A 146 10.37 29.04 -11.57
N LYS A 147 10.74 30.21 -12.07
CA LYS A 147 11.76 30.32 -13.14
C LYS A 147 13.11 29.65 -12.80
N TYR A 148 13.45 29.53 -11.51
CA TYR A 148 14.68 28.93 -11.02
C TYR A 148 14.38 27.83 -9.99
N GLY A 149 15.06 26.68 -10.14
CA GLY A 149 15.01 25.58 -9.18
C GLY A 149 13.72 24.75 -9.16
N ASP A 150 12.79 24.97 -10.12
CA ASP A 150 11.48 24.32 -10.23
C ASP A 150 11.58 22.80 -10.23
N ILE A 151 11.46 22.21 -9.05
CA ILE A 151 11.44 20.76 -8.83
C ILE A 151 10.64 20.48 -7.56
N ASN A 152 9.83 19.44 -7.60
CA ASN A 152 8.97 18.99 -6.51
C ASN A 152 8.23 20.15 -5.85
N ARG A 153 7.70 21.06 -6.67
CA ARG A 153 7.14 22.34 -6.22
C ARG A 153 6.11 22.17 -5.11
N ASP A 154 5.29 21.14 -5.21
CA ASP A 154 4.21 20.88 -4.28
C ASP A 154 4.71 20.39 -2.90
N PHE A 155 5.99 20.00 -2.78
CA PHE A 155 6.62 19.53 -1.53
C PHE A 155 7.22 20.66 -0.67
N VAL A 156 7.04 21.92 -1.06
CA VAL A 156 7.40 23.08 -0.22
C VAL A 156 6.16 23.89 0.17
N LEU A 157 6.30 24.68 1.24
CA LEU A 157 5.31 25.68 1.64
C LEU A 157 5.26 26.85 0.65
N GLU A 158 4.31 27.76 0.86
CA GLU A 158 4.07 28.94 0.00
C GLU A 158 5.29 29.85 -0.19
N ASP A 159 6.31 29.73 0.67
CA ASP A 159 7.55 30.50 0.58
C ASP A 159 8.52 30.00 -0.52
N GLY A 160 8.20 28.86 -1.14
CA GLY A 160 8.93 28.24 -2.23
C GLY A 160 10.21 27.49 -1.87
N LYS A 161 10.45 27.25 -0.58
CA LYS A 161 11.71 26.63 -0.11
C LYS A 161 11.61 25.80 1.17
N THR A 162 10.63 26.04 2.04
CA THR A 162 10.47 25.26 3.28
C THR A 162 9.79 23.94 2.94
N LEU A 163 10.48 22.82 3.15
CA LEU A 163 9.94 21.49 2.90
C LEU A 163 8.71 21.18 3.78
N LYS A 164 7.75 20.48 3.17
CA LYS A 164 6.65 19.80 3.84
C LYS A 164 7.14 18.56 4.59
N ASN A 165 6.37 18.11 5.57
CA ASN A 165 6.72 16.92 6.34
C ASN A 165 6.41 15.62 5.57
N SER A 166 6.83 14.47 6.11
CA SER A 166 6.70 13.15 5.47
C SER A 166 5.25 12.77 5.15
N MET A 167 4.31 13.06 6.06
CA MET A 167 2.88 12.77 5.84
C MET A 167 2.30 13.65 4.72
N GLU A 168 2.58 14.95 4.73
CA GLU A 168 2.13 15.85 3.67
C GLU A 168 2.69 15.47 2.30
N ILE A 169 3.95 15.05 2.24
CA ILE A 169 4.59 14.56 1.00
C ILE A 169 3.92 13.27 0.52
N PHE A 170 3.64 12.32 1.42
CA PHE A 170 2.90 11.10 1.07
C PHE A 170 1.49 11.42 0.56
N ASP A 171 0.75 12.29 1.24
CA ASP A 171 -0.58 12.75 0.82
C ASP A 171 -0.54 13.35 -0.61
N ILE A 172 0.49 14.15 -0.92
CA ILE A 172 0.68 14.71 -2.27
C ILE A 172 1.02 13.61 -3.29
N ILE A 173 1.85 12.63 -2.93
CA ILE A 173 2.16 11.48 -3.81
C ILE A 173 0.88 10.71 -4.13
N MET A 174 -0.02 10.49 -3.17
CA MET A 174 -1.32 9.86 -3.43
C MET A 174 -2.16 10.68 -4.43
N GLN A 175 -2.24 12.00 -4.24
CA GLN A 175 -2.95 12.86 -5.21
C GLN A 175 -2.34 12.82 -6.62
N LYS A 176 -1.01 12.67 -6.72
CA LYS A 176 -0.33 12.51 -8.01
C LYS A 176 -0.55 11.12 -8.60
N CYS A 177 -0.57 10.06 -7.81
CA CYS A 177 -0.94 8.72 -8.27
C CYS A 177 -2.34 8.75 -8.89
N LYS A 178 -3.31 9.36 -8.20
CA LYS A 178 -4.68 9.59 -8.72
C LYS A 178 -4.69 10.34 -10.04
N LYS A 179 -3.94 11.45 -10.13
CA LYS A 179 -3.80 12.26 -11.36
C LYS A 179 -3.33 11.43 -12.56
N TYR A 180 -2.46 10.44 -12.34
CA TYR A 180 -1.88 9.60 -13.40
C TYR A 180 -2.56 8.24 -13.57
N GLY A 181 -3.67 7.97 -12.87
CA GLY A 181 -4.40 6.70 -12.95
C GLY A 181 -3.70 5.52 -12.27
N ILE A 182 -2.75 5.80 -11.37
CA ILE A 182 -2.00 4.80 -10.60
C ILE A 182 -2.72 4.58 -9.27
N LYS A 183 -2.97 3.32 -8.90
CA LYS A 183 -3.40 2.95 -7.55
C LYS A 183 -2.21 2.63 -6.66
N ALA A 184 -2.43 2.56 -5.36
CA ALA A 184 -1.37 2.32 -4.39
C ALA A 184 -1.84 1.38 -3.28
N PHE A 185 -0.90 0.65 -2.70
CA PHE A 185 -1.07 0.05 -1.37
C PHE A 185 0.22 0.25 -0.59
N ILE A 186 0.10 0.33 0.74
CA ILE A 186 1.27 0.42 1.60
C ILE A 186 1.71 -0.97 2.04
N ASP A 187 2.97 -1.07 2.42
CA ASP A 187 3.60 -2.24 3.01
C ASP A 187 4.28 -1.83 4.31
N ILE A 188 3.92 -2.45 5.43
CA ILE A 188 4.67 -2.30 6.67
C ILE A 188 5.99 -3.07 6.56
N HIS A 189 6.99 -2.38 6.02
CA HIS A 189 8.25 -3.00 5.69
C HIS A 189 9.10 -3.35 6.92
N SER A 190 8.95 -2.55 7.98
CA SER A 190 9.66 -2.73 9.23
C SER A 190 9.00 -1.96 10.38
N PRO A 191 9.17 -2.40 11.64
CA PRO A 191 8.78 -1.58 12.79
C PRO A 191 9.55 -0.25 12.89
N ASP A 192 10.84 -0.24 12.55
CA ASP A 192 11.78 0.90 12.70
C ASP A 192 12.11 1.53 11.33
N ALA A 193 12.23 2.86 11.25
CA ALA A 193 12.59 3.60 10.04
C ALA A 193 14.09 3.45 9.74
N ASN A 194 14.44 2.34 9.09
CA ASN A 194 15.81 1.86 9.00
C ASN A 194 16.07 1.21 7.63
N ASN A 195 17.17 1.61 6.97
CA ASN A 195 17.54 1.10 5.65
C ASN A 195 17.83 -0.42 5.66
N SER A 196 18.05 -1.02 6.84
CA SER A 196 18.19 -2.47 7.03
C SER A 196 17.03 -3.09 7.82
N GLY A 197 15.90 -2.38 7.95
CA GLY A 197 14.74 -2.79 8.73
C GLY A 197 14.04 -4.05 8.22
N HIS A 198 14.23 -4.41 6.95
CA HIS A 198 13.75 -5.67 6.38
C HIS A 198 14.30 -6.91 7.11
N ASN A 199 15.44 -6.80 7.82
CA ASN A 199 16.00 -7.89 8.61
C ASN A 199 15.27 -8.12 9.96
N TYR A 200 14.22 -7.36 10.25
CA TYR A 200 13.43 -7.58 11.47
C TYR A 200 12.36 -8.64 11.20
N GLU A 201 12.48 -9.75 11.90
CA GLU A 201 11.66 -10.97 11.76
C GLU A 201 10.17 -10.70 11.96
N LEU A 202 9.85 -9.77 12.86
CA LEU A 202 8.52 -9.55 13.41
C LEU A 202 8.08 -8.09 13.23
N TRP A 203 6.78 -7.84 13.33
CA TRP A 203 6.14 -6.52 13.24
C TRP A 203 6.28 -5.67 14.52
N TYR A 204 6.95 -6.20 15.56
CA TYR A 204 7.12 -5.56 16.87
C TYR A 204 8.54 -5.71 17.40
N GLY A 205 8.83 -5.03 18.51
CA GLY A 205 10.06 -5.22 19.29
C GLY A 205 11.24 -4.32 18.88
N LYS A 206 11.05 -3.43 17.89
CA LYS A 206 12.02 -2.38 17.50
C LYS A 206 11.34 -1.01 17.53
N ALA A 207 12.13 0.06 17.67
CA ALA A 207 11.64 1.46 17.74
C ALA A 207 10.47 1.71 18.74
N GLY A 208 10.32 0.87 19.77
CA GLY A 208 9.19 0.96 20.72
C GLY A 208 7.86 0.47 20.15
N ILE A 209 7.84 -0.09 18.94
CA ILE A 209 6.63 -0.65 18.30
C ILE A 209 6.25 -1.96 18.97
N THR A 210 4.99 -2.02 19.39
CA THR A 210 4.30 -3.22 19.90
C THR A 210 3.33 -3.74 18.85
N THR A 211 2.82 -4.96 19.00
CA THR A 211 1.75 -5.48 18.16
C THR A 211 0.51 -4.56 18.15
N GLU A 212 0.14 -4.02 19.30
CA GLU A 212 -0.96 -3.05 19.44
C GLU A 212 -0.71 -1.79 18.58
N LEU A 213 0.46 -1.16 18.73
CA LEU A 213 0.80 0.06 17.99
C LEU A 213 0.85 -0.20 16.48
N TRP A 214 1.41 -1.33 16.06
CA TRP A 214 1.41 -1.74 14.66
C TRP A 214 -0.03 -1.79 14.08
N ILE A 215 -0.96 -2.43 14.79
CA ILE A 215 -2.38 -2.48 14.38
C ILE A 215 -2.99 -1.07 14.40
N GLU A 216 -2.82 -0.31 15.47
CA GLU A 216 -3.43 1.02 15.62
C GLU A 216 -2.98 1.99 14.51
N THR A 217 -1.69 1.98 14.16
CA THR A 217 -1.16 2.84 13.09
C THR A 217 -1.73 2.49 11.71
N LEU A 218 -1.90 1.20 11.42
CA LEU A 218 -2.57 0.72 10.20
C LEU A 218 -4.06 1.11 10.17
N VAL A 219 -4.77 0.92 11.28
CA VAL A 219 -6.18 1.30 11.42
C VAL A 219 -6.37 2.80 11.25
N TRP A 220 -5.48 3.61 11.84
CA TRP A 220 -5.48 5.06 11.69
C TRP A 220 -5.31 5.47 10.22
N LEU A 221 -4.35 4.86 9.51
CA LEU A 221 -4.12 5.15 8.09
C LEU A 221 -5.32 4.71 7.24
N ALA A 222 -5.92 3.56 7.56
CA ALA A 222 -7.14 3.08 6.93
C ALA A 222 -8.32 4.03 7.12
N ASP A 223 -8.55 4.55 8.33
CA ASP A 223 -9.62 5.52 8.59
C ASP A 223 -9.38 6.86 7.86
N LYS A 224 -8.11 7.30 7.77
CA LYS A 224 -7.71 8.53 7.05
C LYS A 224 -8.01 8.43 5.56
N TYR A 225 -7.75 7.28 4.94
CA TYR A 225 -7.84 7.07 3.49
C TYR A 225 -9.09 6.32 3.00
N LYS A 226 -10.03 5.94 3.87
CA LYS A 226 -11.22 5.14 3.51
C LYS A 226 -12.16 5.72 2.45
N ASN A 227 -12.04 7.03 2.15
CA ASN A 227 -12.80 7.69 1.10
C ASN A 227 -11.87 8.17 -0.03
N ASP A 228 -10.71 7.54 -0.20
CA ASP A 228 -9.77 7.78 -1.28
C ASP A 228 -9.30 6.42 -1.82
N ASP A 229 -10.03 5.93 -2.82
CA ASP A 229 -9.74 4.69 -3.55
C ASP A 229 -8.45 4.72 -4.38
N THR A 230 -7.60 5.75 -4.22
CA THR A 230 -6.21 5.69 -4.68
C THR A 230 -5.40 4.73 -3.82
N LEU A 231 -5.62 4.72 -2.49
CA LEU A 231 -4.97 3.78 -1.57
C LEU A 231 -5.91 2.58 -1.33
N ILE A 232 -5.70 1.52 -2.10
CA ILE A 232 -6.62 0.39 -2.20
C ILE A 232 -6.38 -0.71 -1.18
N GLY A 233 -5.25 -0.73 -0.47
CA GLY A 233 -4.93 -1.82 0.45
C GLY A 233 -3.73 -1.63 1.36
N TYR A 234 -3.54 -2.66 2.20
CA TYR A 234 -2.54 -2.71 3.26
C TYR A 234 -1.86 -4.08 3.27
N ASP A 235 -0.58 -4.09 2.91
CA ASP A 235 0.33 -5.20 3.14
C ASP A 235 0.87 -5.11 4.57
N LEU A 236 0.43 -6.09 5.35
CA LEU A 236 0.39 -5.99 6.81
C LEU A 236 1.79 -6.02 7.43
N LYS A 237 2.73 -6.75 6.83
CA LYS A 237 4.13 -6.86 7.26
C LYS A 237 4.94 -7.48 6.12
N ASN A 238 5.98 -6.78 5.66
CA ASN A 238 7.02 -7.32 4.80
C ASN A 238 7.83 -8.47 5.41
N GLU A 239 7.73 -9.62 4.78
CA GLU A 239 8.58 -10.77 5.00
C GLU A 239 8.67 -11.22 6.46
N PRO A 240 7.57 -11.63 7.13
CA PRO A 240 7.69 -12.33 8.42
C PRO A 240 8.64 -13.52 8.27
N HIS A 241 9.64 -13.62 9.15
CA HIS A 241 10.71 -14.62 8.99
C HIS A 241 11.33 -15.06 10.31
N GLY A 242 12.41 -15.83 10.23
CA GLY A 242 13.11 -16.43 11.34
C GLY A 242 13.15 -17.95 11.21
N LYS A 243 14.31 -18.54 11.53
CA LYS A 243 14.52 -19.99 11.49
C LYS A 243 14.46 -20.60 12.87
N ARG A 244 13.94 -21.82 12.93
CA ARG A 244 14.05 -22.63 14.14
C ARG A 244 15.51 -22.98 14.43
N GLY A 245 15.96 -22.70 15.65
CA GLY A 245 17.26 -23.15 16.15
C GLY A 245 17.37 -24.67 16.38
N TYR A 246 18.58 -25.14 16.68
CA TYR A 246 18.89 -26.58 16.80
C TYR A 246 18.67 -27.18 18.20
N THR A 247 18.20 -26.37 19.16
CA THR A 247 18.02 -26.75 20.56
C THR A 247 16.73 -26.18 21.12
N GLY A 248 16.35 -26.58 22.34
CA GLY A 248 15.11 -26.18 23.00
C GLY A 248 13.91 -27.06 22.57
N ASP A 249 12.89 -27.07 23.40
CA ASP A 249 11.65 -27.85 23.26
C ASP A 249 10.40 -26.98 23.03
N SER A 250 10.61 -25.68 22.75
CA SER A 250 9.55 -24.73 22.42
C SER A 250 9.95 -23.84 21.24
N CYS A 251 8.97 -23.31 20.52
CA CYS A 251 9.19 -22.28 19.50
C CYS A 251 9.88 -21.04 20.12
N PRO A 252 10.95 -20.49 19.51
CA PRO A 252 11.48 -19.18 19.87
C PRO A 252 10.43 -18.09 19.69
N SER A 253 10.46 -17.06 20.54
CA SER A 253 9.51 -15.94 20.49
C SER A 253 9.92 -14.82 19.51
N ASP A 254 11.09 -14.95 18.90
CA ASP A 254 11.73 -13.98 18.01
C ASP A 254 11.71 -14.40 16.53
N ILE A 255 10.91 -15.42 16.19
CA ILE A 255 10.65 -15.85 14.81
C ILE A 255 9.17 -15.78 14.51
N ALA A 256 8.79 -15.49 13.28
CA ALA A 256 7.41 -15.59 12.82
C ALA A 256 6.99 -17.06 12.66
N LYS A 257 5.79 -17.41 13.13
CA LYS A 257 5.21 -18.74 12.96
C LYS A 257 3.77 -18.71 12.43
N TRP A 258 3.28 -19.86 11.97
CA TRP A 258 1.92 -19.99 11.42
C TRP A 258 1.26 -21.29 11.90
N ASP A 259 0.41 -21.21 12.92
CA ASP A 259 -0.37 -22.34 13.45
C ASP A 259 -1.72 -21.86 14.04
N ASP A 260 -2.41 -22.72 14.81
CA ASP A 260 -3.69 -22.40 15.45
C ASP A 260 -3.58 -21.72 16.83
N SER A 261 -2.36 -21.36 17.26
CA SER A 261 -2.15 -20.66 18.52
C SER A 261 -2.53 -19.17 18.43
N THR A 262 -2.54 -18.52 19.59
CA THR A 262 -2.70 -17.06 19.72
C THR A 262 -1.42 -16.42 20.28
N ASP A 263 -0.27 -17.03 20.03
CA ASP A 263 1.01 -16.47 20.50
C ASP A 263 1.30 -15.16 19.77
N GLU A 264 2.00 -14.24 20.44
CA GLU A 264 2.29 -12.92 19.86
C GLU A 264 3.09 -13.03 18.56
N ASN A 265 3.95 -14.03 18.38
CA ASN A 265 4.72 -14.23 17.14
C ASN A 265 3.99 -15.08 16.08
N ASN A 266 2.73 -15.46 16.30
CA ASN A 266 1.93 -16.16 15.31
C ASN A 266 1.39 -15.17 14.27
N TRP A 267 1.98 -15.22 13.07
CA TRP A 267 1.64 -14.32 11.98
C TRP A 267 0.20 -14.48 11.49
N LYS A 268 -0.32 -15.71 11.41
CA LYS A 268 -1.74 -15.96 11.05
C LYS A 268 -2.66 -15.22 12.00
N HIS A 269 -2.42 -15.36 13.31
CA HIS A 269 -3.26 -14.77 14.33
C HIS A 269 -3.19 -13.24 14.32
N ALA A 270 -1.98 -12.68 14.21
CA ALA A 270 -1.76 -11.24 14.15
C ALA A 270 -2.36 -10.62 12.88
N ALA A 271 -2.16 -11.25 11.72
CA ALA A 271 -2.74 -10.80 10.46
C ALA A 271 -4.27 -10.81 10.49
N GLU A 272 -4.90 -11.87 11.01
CA GLU A 272 -6.36 -11.94 11.16
C GLU A 272 -6.91 -10.86 12.11
N THR A 273 -6.21 -10.62 13.21
CA THR A 273 -6.59 -9.59 14.19
C THR A 273 -6.49 -8.19 13.59
N CYS A 274 -5.38 -7.90 12.89
CA CYS A 274 -5.18 -6.64 12.20
C CYS A 274 -6.19 -6.44 11.06
N ALA A 275 -6.45 -7.49 10.27
CA ALA A 275 -7.44 -7.47 9.19
C ALA A 275 -8.84 -7.10 9.70
N ASN A 276 -9.30 -7.70 10.80
CA ASN A 276 -10.57 -7.33 11.42
C ASN A 276 -10.61 -5.84 11.79
N ALA A 277 -9.55 -5.34 12.45
CA ALA A 277 -9.48 -3.96 12.89
C ALA A 277 -9.47 -2.95 11.72
N ILE A 278 -8.75 -3.25 10.62
CA ILE A 278 -8.75 -2.41 9.42
C ILE A 278 -10.13 -2.43 8.75
N LEU A 279 -10.72 -3.61 8.57
CA LEU A 279 -11.99 -3.76 7.86
C LEU A 279 -13.19 -3.17 8.64
N ASP A 280 -13.07 -3.02 9.95
CA ASP A 280 -14.05 -2.31 10.78
C ASP A 280 -14.14 -0.80 10.44
N VAL A 281 -13.04 -0.18 10.03
CA VAL A 281 -13.00 1.25 9.67
C VAL A 281 -13.04 1.51 8.17
N ASN A 282 -12.49 0.59 7.37
CA ASN A 282 -12.53 0.60 5.91
C ASN A 282 -12.87 -0.80 5.36
N PRO A 283 -14.15 -1.12 5.15
CA PRO A 283 -14.58 -2.45 4.70
C PRO A 283 -14.20 -2.76 3.25
N ASN A 284 -13.72 -1.77 2.49
CA ASN A 284 -13.35 -1.92 1.08
C ASN A 284 -11.84 -2.09 0.88
N ALA A 285 -11.02 -1.94 1.92
CA ALA A 285 -9.57 -2.09 1.81
C ALA A 285 -9.19 -3.54 1.49
N LEU A 286 -8.25 -3.74 0.57
CA LEU A 286 -7.58 -5.03 0.42
C LEU A 286 -6.61 -5.26 1.58
N ILE A 287 -6.61 -6.49 2.11
CA ILE A 287 -5.70 -6.95 3.15
C ILE A 287 -4.75 -7.95 2.52
N ILE A 288 -3.48 -7.58 2.47
CA ILE A 288 -2.42 -8.31 1.79
C ILE A 288 -1.57 -9.00 2.85
N ILE A 289 -1.45 -10.33 2.74
CA ILE A 289 -0.88 -11.19 3.78
C ILE A 289 0.23 -12.03 3.19
N GLU A 290 1.47 -11.73 3.55
CA GLU A 290 2.63 -12.53 3.18
C GLU A 290 2.71 -13.85 3.97
N GLY A 291 3.65 -14.71 3.58
CA GLY A 291 3.97 -15.95 4.28
C GLY A 291 4.97 -15.79 5.42
N VAL A 292 5.54 -16.90 5.87
CA VAL A 292 6.68 -16.94 6.82
C VAL A 292 7.94 -17.49 6.15
N GLU A 293 9.08 -17.61 6.85
CA GLU A 293 10.29 -18.24 6.28
C GLU A 293 10.26 -19.78 6.36
N GLN A 294 9.84 -20.34 7.49
CA GLN A 294 9.82 -21.78 7.72
C GLN A 294 8.45 -22.27 8.18
N TYR A 295 8.02 -23.41 7.64
CA TYR A 295 6.83 -24.13 8.07
C TYR A 295 7.20 -25.58 8.43
N PRO A 296 6.74 -26.13 9.56
CA PRO A 296 7.10 -27.50 9.94
C PRO A 296 6.56 -28.51 8.94
N LYS A 297 7.26 -29.62 8.73
CA LYS A 297 6.76 -30.78 7.96
C LYS A 297 5.70 -31.52 8.80
N THR A 298 4.51 -30.93 8.89
CA THR A 298 3.40 -31.44 9.71
C THR A 298 2.96 -32.83 9.27
N GLU A 299 3.17 -33.19 8.00
CA GLU A 299 2.95 -34.52 7.46
C GLU A 299 3.85 -35.61 8.09
N LEU A 300 4.96 -35.21 8.72
CA LEU A 300 5.86 -36.08 9.48
C LEU A 300 5.65 -35.96 11.00
N GLY A 301 4.66 -35.17 11.44
CA GLY A 301 4.34 -34.95 12.85
C GLY A 301 5.20 -33.91 13.56
N TYR A 302 5.95 -33.09 12.81
CA TYR A 302 6.71 -31.98 13.37
C TYR A 302 5.84 -30.74 13.61
N THR A 303 6.25 -29.93 14.57
CA THR A 303 5.57 -28.68 15.00
C THR A 303 6.60 -27.58 15.19
N TYR A 304 6.15 -26.34 15.46
CA TYR A 304 7.06 -25.23 15.74
C TYR A 304 7.96 -25.44 16.98
N ASP A 305 7.60 -26.35 17.88
CA ASP A 305 8.42 -26.73 19.03
C ASP A 305 9.60 -27.63 18.65
N THR A 306 9.54 -28.30 17.50
CA THR A 306 10.55 -29.25 17.04
C THR A 306 11.85 -28.52 16.66
N PRO A 307 12.99 -28.75 17.32
CA PRO A 307 14.25 -28.13 16.91
C PRO A 307 14.69 -28.59 15.51
N ASP A 308 15.38 -27.72 14.77
CA ASP A 308 15.99 -28.11 13.50
C ASP A 308 17.21 -29.02 13.71
N ILE A 309 17.68 -29.65 12.64
CA ILE A 309 18.83 -30.56 12.62
C ILE A 309 19.99 -29.87 11.89
N TRP A 310 21.10 -29.66 12.59
CA TRP A 310 22.32 -29.13 11.99
C TRP A 310 22.76 -29.98 10.80
N GLU A 311 22.93 -29.36 9.63
CA GLU A 311 23.26 -30.04 8.37
C GLU A 311 22.28 -31.19 8.02
N GLY A 312 21.00 -31.03 8.38
CA GLY A 312 19.99 -32.08 8.18
C GLY A 312 19.65 -32.39 6.72
N GLY A 313 19.83 -31.42 5.81
CA GLY A 313 19.40 -31.54 4.41
C GLY A 313 17.93 -31.97 4.34
N ASP A 314 17.64 -33.00 3.55
CA ASP A 314 16.28 -33.57 3.41
C ASP A 314 15.66 -34.04 4.73
N LYS A 315 16.48 -34.35 5.75
CA LYS A 315 16.02 -34.77 7.08
C LYS A 315 15.60 -33.61 7.96
N SER A 316 15.80 -32.36 7.55
CA SER A 316 15.31 -31.20 8.31
C SER A 316 13.80 -31.35 8.55
N PRO A 317 13.30 -31.08 9.76
CA PRO A 317 11.87 -31.09 10.07
C PRO A 317 11.10 -29.90 9.47
N TRP A 318 11.76 -29.07 8.65
CA TRP A 318 11.23 -27.81 8.14
C TRP A 318 11.14 -27.78 6.61
N HIS A 319 10.05 -27.22 6.11
CA HIS A 319 9.95 -26.68 4.76
C HIS A 319 10.43 -25.23 4.80
N GLY A 320 11.64 -24.96 4.30
CA GLY A 320 12.16 -23.60 4.16
C GLY A 320 11.68 -22.94 2.87
N ALA A 321 11.54 -21.61 2.90
CA ALA A 321 11.18 -20.79 1.76
C ALA A 321 11.97 -19.46 1.78
N TRP A 322 11.70 -18.57 0.82
CA TRP A 322 12.02 -17.15 0.96
C TRP A 322 11.32 -16.56 2.19
N TRP A 323 11.89 -15.49 2.75
CA TRP A 323 11.20 -14.70 3.76
C TRP A 323 9.88 -14.17 3.18
N GLY A 324 8.78 -14.20 3.94
CA GLY A 324 7.46 -13.88 3.38
C GLY A 324 6.92 -14.87 2.34
N GLY A 325 7.67 -15.91 1.95
CA GLY A 325 7.32 -16.79 0.83
C GLY A 325 6.50 -18.01 1.22
N ASN A 326 6.53 -18.45 2.49
CA ASN A 326 5.93 -19.73 2.90
C ASN A 326 4.46 -19.60 3.28
N LEU A 327 3.56 -19.98 2.37
CA LEU A 327 2.11 -19.98 2.57
C LEU A 327 1.53 -21.40 2.74
N ARG A 328 2.35 -22.38 3.12
CA ARG A 328 1.88 -23.75 3.43
C ARG A 328 0.81 -23.77 4.52
N GLY A 329 0.93 -22.85 5.48
CA GLY A 329 -0.01 -22.72 6.59
C GLY A 329 -1.44 -22.38 6.18
N VAL A 330 -1.65 -21.76 5.00
CA VAL A 330 -2.99 -21.36 4.52
C VAL A 330 -3.91 -22.58 4.31
N LYS A 331 -3.36 -23.74 3.95
CA LYS A 331 -4.13 -24.97 3.72
C LYS A 331 -4.92 -25.41 4.94
N ASP A 332 -4.29 -25.33 6.12
CA ASP A 332 -4.86 -25.82 7.38
C ASP A 332 -5.40 -24.67 8.24
N TYR A 333 -4.75 -23.50 8.17
CA TYR A 333 -5.03 -22.32 8.99
C TYR A 333 -5.12 -21.07 8.11
N PRO A 334 -6.13 -20.94 7.23
CA PRO A 334 -6.33 -19.72 6.46
C PRO A 334 -6.67 -18.55 7.39
N VAL A 335 -6.26 -17.34 6.99
CA VAL A 335 -6.73 -16.10 7.61
C VAL A 335 -8.17 -15.82 7.15
N VAL A 336 -9.09 -15.72 8.10
CA VAL A 336 -10.52 -15.54 7.85
C VAL A 336 -11.06 -14.45 8.78
N PRO A 337 -11.08 -13.18 8.34
CA PRO A 337 -11.73 -12.11 9.08
C PRO A 337 -13.23 -12.37 9.29
N GLU A 338 -13.82 -11.72 10.29
CA GLU A 338 -15.24 -11.84 10.63
C GLU A 338 -16.16 -11.37 9.49
N SER A 339 -15.70 -10.38 8.71
CA SER A 339 -16.36 -9.85 7.52
C SER A 339 -16.30 -10.79 6.30
N GLY A 340 -15.54 -11.88 6.39
CA GLY A 340 -15.29 -12.82 5.31
C GLY A 340 -13.99 -12.55 4.55
N THR A 341 -13.76 -13.31 3.49
CA THR A 341 -12.46 -13.33 2.79
C THR A 341 -12.44 -12.51 1.51
N SER A 342 -13.50 -11.77 1.20
CA SER A 342 -13.56 -10.97 -0.03
C SER A 342 -12.47 -9.91 -0.11
N GLN A 343 -11.88 -9.48 1.01
CA GLN A 343 -10.78 -8.53 0.97
C GLN A 343 -9.39 -9.15 1.16
N ILE A 344 -9.28 -10.47 1.26
CA ILE A 344 -8.02 -11.15 1.54
C ILE A 344 -7.27 -11.50 0.26
N ILE A 345 -5.98 -11.14 0.23
CA ILE A 345 -5.01 -11.53 -0.80
C ILE A 345 -3.80 -12.15 -0.09
N TYR A 346 -3.28 -13.26 -0.59
CA TYR A 346 -2.00 -13.80 -0.11
C TYR A 346 -0.85 -13.34 -1.00
N SER A 347 0.26 -12.94 -0.37
CA SER A 347 1.33 -12.24 -1.07
C SER A 347 2.71 -12.85 -0.84
N PRO A 348 3.05 -13.98 -1.49
CA PRO A 348 4.38 -14.56 -1.33
C PRO A 348 5.44 -13.69 -2.02
N HIS A 349 6.63 -13.63 -1.43
CA HIS A 349 7.83 -13.14 -2.11
C HIS A 349 8.60 -14.30 -2.75
N ASP A 350 9.16 -14.06 -3.92
CA ASP A 350 9.99 -15.04 -4.62
C ASP A 350 11.14 -14.34 -5.33
N TYR A 351 12.34 -14.89 -5.15
CA TYR A 351 13.55 -14.33 -5.70
C TYR A 351 14.40 -15.36 -6.47
N GLY A 352 15.29 -14.82 -7.29
CA GLY A 352 16.25 -15.62 -8.04
C GLY A 352 17.58 -15.79 -7.31
N LYS A 353 18.51 -16.43 -8.01
CA LYS A 353 19.84 -16.77 -7.49
C LYS A 353 20.71 -15.56 -7.13
N SER A 354 20.38 -14.35 -7.61
CA SER A 354 21.11 -13.13 -7.23
C SER A 354 20.91 -12.74 -5.77
N VAL A 355 19.79 -13.13 -5.17
CA VAL A 355 19.47 -12.87 -3.75
C VAL A 355 20.02 -14.00 -2.87
N TYR A 356 19.69 -15.25 -3.18
CA TYR A 356 20.25 -16.42 -2.49
C TYR A 356 20.30 -17.67 -3.37
N ALA A 357 21.39 -18.44 -3.26
CA ALA A 357 21.58 -19.68 -4.01
C ALA A 357 20.82 -20.85 -3.37
N GLN A 358 19.51 -20.87 -3.56
CA GLN A 358 18.64 -21.94 -3.09
C GLN A 358 18.91 -23.27 -3.81
N THR A 359 18.71 -24.39 -3.10
CA THR A 359 19.05 -25.73 -3.61
C THR A 359 18.24 -26.17 -4.83
N TRP A 360 17.04 -25.63 -5.03
CA TRP A 360 16.23 -25.89 -6.24
C TRP A 360 16.84 -25.26 -7.52
N PHE A 361 17.84 -24.39 -7.38
CA PHE A 361 18.64 -23.87 -8.50
C PHE A 361 19.91 -24.69 -8.77
N ASP A 362 20.23 -25.73 -7.98
CA ASP A 362 21.42 -26.57 -8.15
C ASP A 362 21.24 -27.66 -9.22
N LYS A 363 20.45 -27.36 -10.25
CA LYS A 363 20.18 -28.19 -11.42
C LYS A 363 19.66 -27.32 -12.57
N ASP A 364 19.56 -27.90 -13.77
CA ASP A 364 18.80 -27.25 -14.83
C ASP A 364 17.31 -27.21 -14.43
N PHE A 365 16.81 -26.01 -14.13
CA PHE A 365 15.44 -25.80 -13.65
C PHE A 365 14.52 -25.31 -14.78
N THR A 366 13.25 -25.67 -14.67
CA THR A 366 12.13 -25.26 -15.54
C THR A 366 10.96 -24.85 -14.66
N THR A 367 9.91 -24.27 -15.22
CA THR A 367 8.64 -24.03 -14.49
C THR A 367 8.17 -25.28 -13.76
N GLN A 368 8.21 -26.45 -14.40
CA GLN A 368 7.74 -27.70 -13.77
C GLN A 368 8.61 -28.11 -12.58
N THR A 369 9.95 -28.05 -12.71
CA THR A 369 10.80 -28.41 -11.57
C THR A 369 10.66 -27.40 -10.44
N LEU A 370 10.49 -26.11 -10.74
CA LEU A 370 10.24 -25.10 -9.72
C LEU A 370 8.90 -25.33 -9.01
N LEU A 371 7.85 -25.74 -9.73
CA LEU A 371 6.58 -26.19 -9.14
C LEU A 371 6.78 -27.39 -8.22
N ASP A 372 7.50 -28.41 -8.70
CA ASP A 372 7.71 -29.67 -7.98
C ASP A 372 8.57 -29.47 -6.71
N ASP A 373 9.62 -28.65 -6.80
CA ASP A 373 10.60 -28.48 -5.72
C ASP A 373 10.20 -27.40 -4.71
N TYR A 374 9.46 -26.37 -5.15
CA TYR A 374 9.23 -25.17 -4.35
C TYR A 374 7.84 -24.56 -4.51
N TRP A 375 7.48 -24.03 -5.68
CA TRP A 375 6.33 -23.14 -5.86
C TRP A 375 5.00 -23.77 -5.48
N TYR A 376 4.69 -25.00 -5.96
CA TYR A 376 3.33 -25.54 -5.89
C TYR A 376 2.85 -25.65 -4.45
N ASP A 377 3.55 -26.42 -3.64
CA ASP A 377 3.16 -26.65 -2.26
C ASP A 377 3.39 -25.41 -1.36
N THR A 378 4.27 -24.49 -1.76
CA THR A 378 4.58 -23.30 -0.95
C THR A 378 3.51 -22.22 -1.11
N TRP A 379 3.08 -21.92 -2.34
CA TRP A 379 2.11 -20.85 -2.59
C TRP A 379 1.24 -21.07 -3.84
N ALA A 380 1.72 -21.73 -4.89
CA ALA A 380 0.99 -21.79 -6.17
C ALA A 380 -0.32 -22.58 -6.10
N TYR A 381 -0.45 -23.54 -5.18
CA TYR A 381 -1.68 -24.28 -4.95
C TYR A 381 -2.87 -23.36 -4.58
N ILE A 382 -2.62 -22.20 -3.98
CA ILE A 382 -3.67 -21.23 -3.58
C ILE A 382 -4.41 -20.72 -4.82
N ASN A 383 -3.68 -20.37 -5.87
CA ASN A 383 -4.25 -19.91 -7.13
C ASN A 383 -4.85 -21.08 -7.93
N ASP A 384 -4.12 -22.19 -8.06
CA ASP A 384 -4.56 -23.40 -8.79
C ASP A 384 -5.87 -23.98 -8.25
N GLN A 385 -6.05 -23.99 -6.93
CA GLN A 385 -7.24 -24.54 -6.26
C GLN A 385 -8.33 -23.49 -6.00
N ASP A 386 -8.21 -22.29 -6.57
CA ASP A 386 -9.20 -21.21 -6.47
C ASP A 386 -9.50 -20.79 -5.01
N ILE A 387 -8.48 -20.80 -4.15
CA ILE A 387 -8.61 -20.53 -2.70
C ILE A 387 -8.72 -19.03 -2.43
N ALA A 388 -7.79 -18.25 -2.98
CA ALA A 388 -7.68 -16.80 -2.81
C ALA A 388 -6.78 -16.22 -3.91
N PRO A 389 -6.85 -14.91 -4.20
CA PRO A 389 -5.94 -14.29 -5.14
C PRO A 389 -4.51 -14.31 -4.61
N LEU A 390 -3.55 -14.48 -5.51
CA LEU A 390 -2.14 -14.28 -5.23
C LEU A 390 -1.68 -12.92 -5.75
N LEU A 391 -0.77 -12.30 -4.99
CA LEU A 391 0.05 -11.15 -5.38
C LEU A 391 1.52 -11.54 -5.14
N ILE A 392 2.35 -11.71 -6.18
CA ILE A 392 3.80 -11.82 -5.92
C ILE A 392 4.29 -10.43 -5.51
N GLY A 393 4.36 -10.17 -4.20
CA GLY A 393 4.61 -8.84 -3.63
C GLY A 393 6.00 -8.30 -3.93
N GLU A 394 6.96 -9.21 -4.12
CA GLU A 394 8.29 -8.88 -4.60
C GLU A 394 8.82 -10.00 -5.50
N TRP A 395 9.27 -9.59 -6.69
CA TRP A 395 10.10 -10.39 -7.58
C TRP A 395 11.00 -9.47 -8.41
N GLY A 396 12.24 -9.88 -8.65
CA GLY A 396 13.18 -9.07 -9.43
C GLY A 396 14.62 -9.52 -9.25
N GLY A 397 15.53 -8.85 -9.95
CA GLY A 397 16.94 -9.18 -9.90
C GLY A 397 17.78 -8.53 -11.00
N HIS A 398 19.06 -8.86 -11.00
CA HIS A 398 20.00 -8.40 -12.03
C HIS A 398 19.83 -9.18 -13.35
N MET A 399 19.97 -8.48 -14.47
CA MET A 399 20.04 -9.08 -15.81
C MET A 399 21.44 -9.69 -16.00
N ASP A 400 21.57 -11.00 -15.79
CA ASP A 400 22.86 -11.70 -15.77
C ASP A 400 23.11 -12.60 -17.00
N GLY A 401 22.11 -12.76 -17.89
CA GLY A 401 22.14 -13.73 -18.98
C GLY A 401 22.28 -15.19 -18.52
N GLY A 402 22.01 -15.47 -17.24
CA GLY A 402 22.24 -16.75 -16.56
C GLY A 402 21.03 -17.23 -15.79
N ASP A 403 21.28 -17.93 -14.68
CA ASP A 403 20.23 -18.56 -13.87
C ASP A 403 19.25 -17.52 -13.28
N ASN A 404 19.73 -16.34 -12.90
CA ASN A 404 18.84 -15.34 -12.30
C ASN A 404 17.83 -14.81 -13.32
N GLN A 405 18.32 -14.41 -14.51
CA GLN A 405 17.46 -13.97 -15.59
C GLN A 405 16.52 -15.09 -16.06
N LYS A 406 17.00 -16.32 -16.16
CA LYS A 406 16.16 -17.48 -16.50
C LYS A 406 15.04 -17.67 -15.48
N TRP A 407 15.31 -17.56 -14.19
CA TRP A 407 14.27 -17.62 -13.15
C TRP A 407 13.25 -16.49 -13.31
N MET A 408 13.69 -15.24 -13.53
CA MET A 408 12.79 -14.10 -13.74
C MET A 408 11.84 -14.34 -14.92
N GLU A 409 12.36 -14.84 -16.04
CA GLU A 409 11.54 -15.17 -17.23
C GLU A 409 10.52 -16.29 -16.92
N LEU A 410 10.92 -17.35 -16.21
CA LEU A 410 10.02 -18.44 -15.84
C LEU A 410 8.92 -18.01 -14.88
N LEU A 411 9.23 -17.18 -13.87
CA LEU A 411 8.25 -16.67 -12.92
C LEU A 411 7.29 -15.68 -13.61
N ARG A 412 7.81 -14.75 -14.41
CA ARG A 412 7.03 -13.83 -15.23
C ARG A 412 6.00 -14.58 -16.08
N ASP A 413 6.46 -15.56 -16.85
CA ASP A 413 5.59 -16.32 -17.74
C ASP A 413 4.57 -17.16 -16.95
N TYR A 414 4.95 -17.69 -15.79
CA TYR A 414 4.02 -18.39 -14.90
C TYR A 414 2.92 -17.46 -14.36
N MET A 415 3.27 -16.24 -13.93
CA MET A 415 2.29 -15.25 -13.43
C MET A 415 1.31 -14.82 -14.51
N ILE A 416 1.79 -14.56 -15.73
CA ILE A 416 0.94 -14.22 -16.88
C ILE A 416 -0.04 -15.36 -17.19
N ASN A 417 0.47 -16.60 -17.29
CA ASN A 417 -0.34 -17.78 -17.65
C ASN A 417 -1.38 -18.14 -16.60
N ASN A 418 -1.16 -17.74 -15.33
CA ASN A 418 -2.04 -18.06 -14.22
C ASN A 418 -2.81 -16.85 -13.70
N HIS A 419 -2.67 -15.67 -14.33
CA HIS A 419 -3.25 -14.38 -13.91
C HIS A 419 -3.02 -14.12 -12.41
N ILE A 420 -1.75 -14.16 -12.03
CA ILE A 420 -1.27 -13.83 -10.69
C ILE A 420 -0.91 -12.35 -10.68
N ASN A 421 -1.38 -11.60 -9.68
CA ASN A 421 -1.02 -10.20 -9.48
C ASN A 421 0.45 -10.10 -9.08
N HIS A 422 1.11 -8.97 -9.31
CA HIS A 422 2.51 -8.83 -8.91
C HIS A 422 2.96 -7.38 -8.73
N THR A 423 4.02 -7.21 -7.97
CA THR A 423 4.82 -5.98 -7.92
C THR A 423 6.30 -6.31 -8.10
N PHE A 424 6.92 -5.71 -9.12
CA PHE A 424 8.34 -5.89 -9.39
C PHE A 424 9.20 -5.13 -8.39
N TRP A 425 10.18 -5.82 -7.79
CA TRP A 425 11.21 -5.23 -6.96
C TRP A 425 12.43 -4.86 -7.81
N CYS A 426 12.69 -3.58 -8.08
CA CYS A 426 11.90 -2.39 -7.71
C CYS A 426 12.03 -1.29 -8.78
N LEU A 427 11.34 -0.16 -8.61
CA LEU A 427 11.60 1.04 -9.44
C LEU A 427 12.99 1.60 -9.16
N ASN A 428 13.42 1.55 -7.91
CA ASN A 428 14.60 2.26 -7.45
C ASN A 428 15.91 1.59 -7.96
N PRO A 429 16.86 2.35 -8.53
CA PRO A 429 18.17 1.81 -8.92
C PRO A 429 19.03 1.34 -7.75
N ASN A 430 18.73 1.80 -6.53
CA ASN A 430 19.63 1.68 -5.37
C ASN A 430 19.31 0.49 -4.45
N SER A 431 18.58 -0.53 -4.93
CA SER A 431 18.60 -1.85 -4.31
C SER A 431 19.89 -2.60 -4.69
N GLY A 432 20.65 -3.06 -3.71
CA GLY A 432 22.01 -3.57 -3.94
C GLY A 432 22.09 -4.93 -4.64
N ASP A 433 21.16 -5.82 -4.35
CA ASP A 433 21.11 -7.22 -4.81
C ASP A 433 20.21 -7.45 -6.04
N THR A 434 19.41 -6.45 -6.42
CA THR A 434 18.51 -6.52 -7.58
C THR A 434 18.64 -5.35 -8.57
N GLY A 435 19.17 -4.20 -8.13
CA GLY A 435 19.03 -2.94 -8.86
C GLY A 435 17.57 -2.52 -8.98
N GLY A 436 17.20 -1.80 -10.04
CA GLY A 436 15.79 -1.48 -10.31
C GLY A 436 15.51 -1.27 -11.79
N LEU A 437 14.29 -0.83 -12.08
CA LEU A 437 13.81 -0.48 -13.43
C LEU A 437 14.32 0.89 -13.92
N LEU A 438 14.78 1.74 -13.00
CA LEU A 438 15.39 3.03 -13.31
C LEU A 438 16.91 2.98 -13.17
N GLY A 439 17.58 3.89 -13.85
CA GLY A 439 18.99 4.21 -13.69
C GLY A 439 19.25 5.13 -12.50
N THR A 440 20.52 5.35 -12.17
CA THR A 440 20.94 6.09 -10.96
C THR A 440 20.48 7.54 -10.88
N ASP A 441 20.00 8.11 -11.98
CA ASP A 441 19.40 9.45 -12.04
C ASP A 441 17.91 9.47 -11.65
N PHE A 442 17.31 8.30 -11.36
CA PHE A 442 15.89 8.10 -11.07
C PHE A 442 14.95 8.63 -12.17
N LYS A 443 15.45 8.70 -13.41
CA LYS A 443 14.69 9.21 -14.58
C LYS A 443 14.82 8.32 -15.80
N THR A 444 16.03 7.86 -16.08
CA THR A 444 16.30 7.03 -17.25
C THR A 444 15.87 5.60 -16.96
N TRP A 445 15.05 5.00 -17.82
CA TRP A 445 14.64 3.61 -17.69
C TRP A 445 15.74 2.65 -18.17
N ASP A 446 15.86 1.50 -17.51
CA ASP A 446 16.66 0.38 -17.98
C ASP A 446 15.84 -0.39 -19.02
N ASP A 447 16.04 -0.08 -20.30
CA ASP A 447 15.28 -0.68 -21.41
C ASP A 447 15.37 -2.22 -21.46
N GLU A 448 16.49 -2.81 -21.05
CA GLU A 448 16.68 -4.27 -21.07
C GLU A 448 15.87 -4.94 -19.96
N LYS A 449 15.98 -4.42 -18.73
CA LYS A 449 15.20 -4.94 -17.60
C LYS A 449 13.71 -4.66 -17.77
N TYR A 450 13.36 -3.46 -18.24
CA TYR A 450 11.98 -3.13 -18.58
C TYR A 450 11.44 -4.04 -19.68
N GLY A 451 12.22 -4.36 -20.71
CA GLY A 451 11.81 -5.31 -21.76
C GLY A 451 11.55 -6.73 -21.24
N LEU A 452 12.21 -7.16 -20.16
CA LEU A 452 11.86 -8.40 -19.46
C LEU A 452 10.53 -8.25 -18.70
N PHE A 453 10.31 -7.11 -18.04
CA PHE A 453 9.17 -6.84 -17.17
C PHE A 453 7.87 -6.55 -17.93
N GLU A 454 7.92 -5.74 -18.99
CA GLU A 454 6.79 -5.22 -19.77
C GLU A 454 5.75 -6.29 -20.17
N PRO A 455 6.11 -7.51 -20.60
CA PRO A 455 5.13 -8.55 -20.92
C PRO A 455 4.19 -8.93 -19.77
N SER A 456 4.59 -8.68 -18.52
CA SER A 456 3.78 -8.95 -17.32
C SER A 456 2.81 -7.84 -16.96
N LEU A 457 2.84 -6.69 -17.66
CA LEU A 457 1.93 -5.59 -17.45
C LEU A 457 0.59 -5.83 -18.12
N TRP A 458 -0.50 -5.32 -17.54
CA TRP A 458 -1.84 -5.52 -18.11
C TRP A 458 -2.04 -4.70 -19.38
N GLN A 459 -2.25 -5.38 -20.50
CA GLN A 459 -2.27 -4.78 -21.84
C GLN A 459 -3.37 -5.36 -22.71
N THR A 460 -3.93 -4.52 -23.57
CA THR A 460 -4.78 -4.96 -24.68
C THR A 460 -4.00 -5.79 -25.70
N GLN A 461 -4.60 -6.87 -26.20
CA GLN A 461 -3.89 -7.84 -27.06
C GLN A 461 -3.49 -7.29 -28.44
N SER A 462 -4.28 -6.38 -29.02
CA SER A 462 -4.07 -5.95 -30.41
C SER A 462 -3.38 -4.60 -30.51
N SER A 463 -3.77 -3.63 -29.69
CA SER A 463 -3.20 -2.28 -29.72
C SER A 463 -2.04 -2.08 -28.75
N GLY A 464 -1.81 -2.98 -27.80
CA GLY A 464 -0.74 -2.89 -26.82
C GLY A 464 -0.91 -1.73 -25.82
N LYS A 465 -2.13 -1.19 -25.69
CA LYS A 465 -2.46 -0.18 -24.70
C LYS A 465 -2.43 -0.78 -23.30
N TYR A 466 -1.76 -0.09 -22.38
CA TYR A 466 -1.78 -0.44 -20.95
C TYR A 466 -3.15 -0.18 -20.33
N ILE A 467 -3.56 -1.04 -19.40
CA ILE A 467 -4.87 -0.98 -18.75
C ILE A 467 -4.67 -0.56 -17.30
N GLY A 468 -5.21 0.60 -16.94
CA GLY A 468 -5.23 1.10 -15.57
C GLY A 468 -6.30 0.42 -14.71
N LEU A 469 -6.26 0.72 -13.41
CA LEU A 469 -7.26 0.25 -12.44
C LEU A 469 -8.35 1.29 -12.16
N ASP A 470 -8.06 2.57 -12.41
CA ASP A 470 -9.03 3.66 -12.23
C ASP A 470 -10.12 3.61 -13.31
N HIS A 471 -11.39 3.82 -12.94
CA HIS A 471 -12.49 3.78 -13.87
C HIS A 471 -12.48 4.92 -14.89
N ASN A 472 -11.98 6.09 -14.51
CA ASN A 472 -12.15 7.34 -15.25
C ASN A 472 -10.84 7.91 -15.79
N VAL A 473 -9.75 7.79 -15.02
CA VAL A 473 -8.44 8.32 -15.35
C VAL A 473 -7.63 7.26 -16.11
N ALA A 474 -7.12 7.63 -17.28
CA ALA A 474 -6.25 6.75 -18.06
C ALA A 474 -4.87 6.62 -17.41
N LEU A 475 -4.26 5.43 -17.53
CA LEU A 475 -2.91 5.19 -17.04
C LEU A 475 -1.86 5.86 -17.94
N GLY A 476 -1.48 7.08 -17.58
CA GLY A 476 -0.55 7.89 -18.36
C GLY A 476 -1.07 8.19 -19.78
N LYS A 477 -0.16 8.55 -20.69
CA LYS A 477 -0.50 8.87 -22.09
C LYS A 477 -0.60 7.63 -22.98
N ASN A 478 0.02 6.53 -22.55
CA ASN A 478 0.10 5.28 -23.31
C ASN A 478 -0.99 4.26 -22.93
N GLY A 479 -1.67 4.46 -21.81
CA GLY A 479 -2.71 3.57 -21.32
C GLY A 479 -4.14 4.06 -21.54
N ILE A 480 -5.08 3.33 -20.94
CA ILE A 480 -6.52 3.58 -20.90
C ILE A 480 -7.03 3.31 -19.48
N SER A 481 -8.18 3.90 -19.12
CA SER A 481 -8.85 3.61 -17.85
C SER A 481 -9.52 2.24 -17.89
N LEU A 482 -9.84 1.67 -16.73
CA LEU A 482 -10.55 0.40 -16.62
C LEU A 482 -11.93 0.47 -17.28
N GLY A 483 -12.64 1.58 -17.08
CA GLY A 483 -13.94 1.82 -17.69
C GLY A 483 -13.88 1.88 -19.22
N ASP A 484 -12.85 2.54 -19.78
CA ASP A 484 -12.64 2.58 -21.24
C ASP A 484 -12.30 1.20 -21.80
N TYR A 485 -11.45 0.43 -21.10
CA TYR A 485 -11.15 -0.95 -21.48
C TYR A 485 -12.42 -1.79 -21.60
N TYR A 486 -13.25 -1.84 -20.57
CA TYR A 486 -14.47 -2.66 -20.58
C TYR A 486 -15.55 -2.14 -21.54
N ALA A 487 -15.62 -0.83 -21.76
CA ALA A 487 -16.57 -0.25 -22.70
C ALA A 487 -16.19 -0.52 -24.17
N ASN A 488 -14.90 -0.41 -24.52
CA ASN A 488 -14.47 -0.28 -25.92
C ASN A 488 -13.49 -1.37 -26.40
N TYR A 489 -12.72 -1.99 -25.50
CA TYR A 489 -11.60 -2.87 -25.87
C TYR A 489 -11.78 -4.33 -25.45
N ALA A 490 -12.42 -4.61 -24.31
CA ALA A 490 -12.53 -5.96 -23.75
C ALA A 490 -13.22 -6.96 -24.71
N SER A 491 -14.23 -6.51 -25.45
CA SER A 491 -14.95 -7.35 -26.42
C SER A 491 -14.24 -7.48 -27.78
N SER A 492 -13.50 -6.45 -28.20
CA SER A 492 -12.92 -6.34 -29.53
C SER A 492 -11.48 -6.87 -29.56
N GLU A 493 -10.66 -6.46 -28.59
CA GLU A 493 -9.25 -6.81 -28.44
C GLU A 493 -9.03 -7.89 -27.38
N GLY A 494 -9.69 -7.78 -26.22
CA GLY A 494 -9.33 -8.54 -25.01
C GLY A 494 -8.05 -8.01 -24.38
N SER A 495 -7.46 -8.76 -23.45
CA SER A 495 -6.17 -8.41 -22.83
C SER A 495 -5.25 -9.63 -22.71
N ASN A 496 -4.00 -9.42 -22.32
CA ASN A 496 -3.02 -10.50 -22.07
C ASN A 496 -3.34 -11.40 -20.88
N ILE A 497 -4.46 -11.17 -20.20
CA ILE A 497 -5.03 -12.06 -19.20
C ILE A 497 -5.36 -13.45 -19.78
N ASP A 498 -5.11 -14.51 -19.01
CA ASP A 498 -5.43 -15.91 -19.36
C ASP A 498 -5.02 -16.31 -20.80
N GLY A 499 -3.88 -15.78 -21.29
CA GLY A 499 -3.38 -16.07 -22.63
C GLY A 499 -4.12 -15.39 -23.80
N GLY A 500 -4.93 -14.36 -23.55
CA GLY A 500 -5.55 -13.56 -24.61
C GLY A 500 -7.06 -13.67 -24.74
N SER A 501 -7.78 -13.87 -23.63
CA SER A 501 -9.23 -14.05 -23.67
C SER A 501 -9.98 -12.75 -24.03
N LYS A 502 -11.12 -12.90 -24.72
CA LYS A 502 -12.04 -11.80 -25.05
C LYS A 502 -13.33 -11.93 -24.24
N GLY A 503 -13.88 -10.80 -23.80
CA GLY A 503 -15.18 -10.68 -23.14
C GLY A 503 -15.14 -10.34 -21.65
N ASN A 504 -16.28 -9.92 -21.09
CA ASN A 504 -16.44 -9.67 -19.66
C ASN A 504 -16.53 -11.01 -18.93
N VAL A 505 -15.46 -11.43 -18.26
CA VAL A 505 -15.53 -12.51 -17.28
C VAL A 505 -16.29 -11.96 -16.07
N LYS A 506 -17.61 -12.10 -16.07
CA LYS A 506 -18.44 -11.80 -14.89
C LYS A 506 -18.02 -12.76 -13.77
N PRO A 507 -17.90 -12.31 -12.50
CA PRO A 507 -17.49 -13.17 -11.40
C PRO A 507 -18.39 -14.42 -11.36
N PRO A 508 -17.82 -15.63 -11.18
CA PRO A 508 -18.65 -16.78 -10.86
C PRO A 508 -19.51 -16.42 -9.65
N SER A 509 -20.82 -16.70 -9.72
CA SER A 509 -21.74 -16.44 -8.62
C SER A 509 -21.16 -17.08 -7.35
N ALA A 510 -20.88 -16.27 -6.32
CA ALA A 510 -20.25 -16.72 -5.09
C ALA A 510 -20.89 -18.03 -4.60
N SER A 511 -20.16 -19.13 -4.73
CA SER A 511 -20.60 -20.41 -4.18
C SER A 511 -20.45 -20.30 -2.67
N THR A 512 -21.57 -20.20 -1.97
CA THR A 512 -21.61 -20.29 -0.50
C THR A 512 -21.16 -21.69 -0.09
N THR A 513 -19.86 -21.89 0.08
CA THR A 513 -19.31 -23.15 0.60
C THR A 513 -19.69 -23.25 2.07
N THR A 514 -20.87 -23.82 2.31
CA THR A 514 -21.39 -24.11 3.65
C THR A 514 -20.56 -25.25 4.23
N LYS A 515 -19.48 -24.94 4.96
CA LYS A 515 -18.77 -25.96 5.73
C LYS A 515 -19.63 -26.33 6.94
N THR A 516 -20.00 -27.60 7.02
CA THR A 516 -20.79 -28.17 8.11
C THR A 516 -19.94 -28.18 9.39
N THR A 517 -20.06 -27.15 10.21
CA THR A 517 -19.49 -27.14 11.56
C THR A 517 -20.36 -28.00 12.47
N THR A 518 -19.83 -29.14 12.91
CA THR A 518 -20.48 -29.95 13.95
C THR A 518 -20.31 -29.24 15.29
N THR A 519 -21.27 -28.39 15.65
CA THR A 519 -21.27 -27.68 16.93
C THR A 519 -21.78 -28.58 18.04
N THR A 520 -20.92 -28.88 19.02
CA THR A 520 -21.37 -29.45 20.30
C THR A 520 -21.88 -28.29 21.16
N SER A 521 -23.19 -28.23 21.40
CA SER A 521 -23.82 -27.15 22.16
C SER A 521 -23.30 -27.06 23.61
N LYS A 522 -22.83 -25.88 24.00
CA LYS A 522 -22.81 -25.44 25.39
C LYS A 522 -23.60 -24.13 25.49
N THR A 523 -24.67 -24.17 26.25
CA THR A 523 -25.65 -23.11 26.43
C THR A 523 -25.07 -21.95 27.26
N THR A 524 -25.10 -20.74 26.71
CA THR A 524 -24.94 -19.49 27.47
C THR A 524 -26.12 -18.57 27.14
N THR A 525 -26.76 -18.06 28.19
CA THR A 525 -27.98 -17.24 28.13
C THR A 525 -27.59 -15.76 28.05
N THR A 526 -28.12 -15.02 27.08
CA THR A 526 -27.92 -13.57 26.94
C THR A 526 -29.22 -12.83 27.26
N THR A 527 -29.17 -11.91 28.21
CA THR A 527 -30.29 -11.03 28.59
C THR A 527 -30.15 -9.71 27.84
N THR A 528 -31.17 -9.35 27.07
CA THR A 528 -31.27 -8.09 26.30
C THR A 528 -31.89 -6.99 27.16
N THR A 529 -31.33 -5.77 27.14
CA THR A 529 -32.05 -4.58 27.62
C THR A 529 -31.86 -3.43 26.63
N SER A 530 -32.97 -2.97 26.04
CA SER A 530 -33.05 -1.80 25.16
C SER A 530 -32.98 -0.49 25.96
N LYS A 531 -32.34 0.55 25.41
CA LYS A 531 -32.33 1.90 26.00
C LYS A 531 -32.92 2.92 25.02
N THR A 532 -33.89 3.68 25.54
CA THR A 532 -34.66 4.72 24.86
C THR A 532 -33.95 6.07 24.97
N THR A 533 -33.89 6.80 23.86
CA THR A 533 -33.38 8.18 23.75
C THR A 533 -34.37 9.19 24.35
N THR A 534 -33.89 10.15 25.15
CA THR A 534 -34.65 11.36 25.48
C THR A 534 -33.71 12.57 25.52
N THR A 535 -34.03 13.56 24.70
CA THR A 535 -33.38 14.87 24.58
C THR A 535 -33.86 15.80 25.68
N THR A 536 -32.98 16.55 26.35
CA THR A 536 -33.38 17.75 27.11
C THR A 536 -32.24 18.77 27.19
N THR A 537 -32.59 20.05 26.98
CA THR A 537 -31.73 21.23 26.85
C THR A 537 -31.74 22.14 28.09
N ILE A 538 -30.55 22.69 28.46
CA ILE A 538 -30.21 24.00 29.11
C ILE A 538 -30.56 24.14 30.63
N PRO A 539 -29.86 24.91 31.54
CA PRO A 539 -28.83 26.00 31.41
C PRO A 539 -27.57 25.95 32.32
N VAL A 540 -26.62 26.86 32.02
CA VAL A 540 -25.43 27.26 32.81
C VAL A 540 -25.80 28.00 34.10
N THR A 541 -25.21 27.63 35.26
CA THR A 541 -24.86 28.54 36.38
C THR A 541 -23.79 27.96 37.30
N THR A 542 -22.96 28.89 37.83
CA THR A 542 -21.74 28.77 38.65
C THR A 542 -21.92 28.23 40.08
N GLY A 543 -20.93 27.48 40.59
CA GLY A 543 -20.53 27.49 42.01
C GLY A 543 -20.46 26.15 42.77
N SER A 544 -19.24 25.62 42.94
CA SER A 544 -18.62 24.95 44.11
C SER A 544 -19.43 23.99 45.04
N ASN A 545 -18.90 22.75 45.10
CA ASN A 545 -18.77 21.76 46.20
C ASN A 545 -19.76 20.57 46.37
N ASN A 546 -19.18 19.37 46.07
CA ASN A 546 -19.42 17.97 46.52
C ASN A 546 -20.56 17.14 45.89
N PRO A 547 -20.41 15.80 45.66
CA PRO A 547 -19.72 14.78 46.48
C PRO A 547 -18.64 13.93 45.75
N ASP A 548 -17.95 13.04 46.48
CA ASP A 548 -16.89 12.11 46.02
C ASP A 548 -16.99 11.68 44.54
N VAL A 549 -16.16 12.29 43.70
CA VAL A 549 -15.84 11.77 42.37
C VAL A 549 -14.53 11.01 42.51
N ASP A 550 -14.56 9.70 42.31
CA ASP A 550 -13.35 8.88 42.24
C ASP A 550 -12.68 9.16 40.88
N ILE A 551 -11.76 10.13 40.86
CA ILE A 551 -11.05 10.53 39.63
C ILE A 551 -9.88 9.57 39.43
N VAL A 552 -9.94 8.82 38.33
CA VAL A 552 -8.85 7.98 37.86
C VAL A 552 -8.15 8.74 36.74
N TYR A 553 -7.16 9.55 37.09
CA TYR A 553 -6.45 10.38 36.10
C TYR A 553 -5.81 9.50 35.02
N GLY A 554 -6.17 9.81 33.77
CA GLY A 554 -5.73 9.10 32.57
C GLY A 554 -6.67 8.02 32.06
N ASP A 555 -7.79 7.72 32.73
CA ASP A 555 -8.81 6.73 32.29
C ASP A 555 -9.99 7.45 31.62
N SER A 556 -9.76 8.03 30.45
CA SER A 556 -10.74 8.89 29.76
C SER A 556 -11.93 8.11 29.19
N ASN A 557 -11.76 6.81 28.93
CA ASN A 557 -12.82 5.93 28.41
C ASN A 557 -13.58 5.16 29.50
N GLU A 558 -13.18 5.30 30.78
CA GLU A 558 -13.81 4.72 31.97
C GLU A 558 -13.77 3.17 32.04
N ASP A 559 -12.79 2.54 31.39
CA ASP A 559 -12.60 1.09 31.41
C ASP A 559 -11.80 0.60 32.63
N LYS A 560 -11.34 1.53 33.49
CA LYS A 560 -10.53 1.33 34.70
C LYS A 560 -9.07 0.95 34.43
N LYS A 561 -8.58 1.16 33.20
CA LYS A 561 -7.18 0.94 32.82
C LYS A 561 -6.64 2.18 32.12
N VAL A 562 -5.61 2.80 32.69
CA VAL A 562 -4.90 3.88 32.01
C VAL A 562 -4.03 3.27 30.90
N ASN A 563 -4.40 3.48 29.64
CA ASN A 563 -3.72 2.98 28.47
C ASN A 563 -3.84 3.95 27.27
N LEU A 564 -3.37 3.56 26.09
CA LEU A 564 -3.30 4.47 24.95
C LEU A 564 -4.68 4.81 24.39
N ALA A 565 -5.67 3.93 24.55
CA ALA A 565 -7.05 4.20 24.15
C ALA A 565 -7.62 5.44 24.86
N ASP A 566 -7.15 5.74 26.07
CA ASP A 566 -7.54 6.96 26.78
C ASP A 566 -6.95 8.23 26.14
N ALA A 567 -5.69 8.18 25.73
CA ALA A 567 -5.06 9.28 25.03
C ALA A 567 -5.70 9.48 23.64
N VAL A 568 -6.00 8.39 22.94
CA VAL A 568 -6.65 8.40 21.63
C VAL A 568 -8.06 8.95 21.72
N LEU A 569 -8.85 8.56 22.72
CA LEU A 569 -10.20 9.10 22.91
C LEU A 569 -10.16 10.62 23.14
N ILE A 570 -9.20 11.11 23.93
CA ILE A 570 -8.98 12.56 24.09
C ILE A 570 -8.68 13.21 22.73
N MET A 571 -7.72 12.68 21.96
CA MET A 571 -7.36 13.22 20.65
C MET A 571 -8.54 13.20 19.66
N GLN A 572 -9.32 12.12 19.63
CA GLN A 572 -10.50 11.96 18.78
C GLN A 572 -11.59 12.98 19.12
N VAL A 573 -11.87 13.21 20.40
CA VAL A 573 -12.83 14.22 20.87
C VAL A 573 -12.36 15.63 20.52
N LYS A 574 -11.04 15.89 20.57
CA LYS A 574 -10.48 17.19 20.16
C LYS A 574 -10.49 17.40 18.65
N ALA A 575 -10.25 16.35 17.86
CA ALA A 575 -10.22 16.42 16.41
C ALA A 575 -11.63 16.46 15.78
N ASN A 576 -12.59 15.72 16.35
CA ASN A 576 -13.96 15.66 15.82
C ASN A 576 -15.02 15.55 16.94
N PRO A 577 -15.31 16.68 17.62
CA PRO A 577 -16.28 16.72 18.73
C PRO A 577 -17.73 16.47 18.30
N SER A 578 -18.01 16.37 16.99
CA SER A 578 -19.35 16.03 16.48
C SER A 578 -19.61 14.52 16.44
N LYS A 579 -18.56 13.70 16.41
CA LYS A 579 -18.62 12.23 16.35
C LYS A 579 -18.26 11.58 17.69
N TYR A 580 -17.30 12.15 18.40
CA TYR A 580 -16.79 11.59 19.66
C TYR A 580 -17.09 12.55 20.82
N SER A 581 -17.40 12.00 21.99
CA SER A 581 -17.64 12.77 23.20
C SER A 581 -17.11 12.02 24.41
N LEU A 582 -16.51 12.74 25.36
CA LEU A 582 -16.27 12.23 26.71
C LEU A 582 -17.58 12.30 27.51
N THR A 583 -17.78 11.38 28.44
CA THR A 583 -18.80 11.57 29.47
C THR A 583 -18.34 12.63 30.47
N ALA A 584 -19.21 13.09 31.35
CA ALA A 584 -18.81 14.00 32.42
C ALA A 584 -17.72 13.41 33.35
N GLN A 585 -17.70 12.09 33.54
CA GLN A 585 -16.64 11.42 34.31
C GLN A 585 -15.37 11.26 33.47
N GLY A 586 -15.51 10.90 32.19
CA GLY A 586 -14.41 10.84 31.24
C GLY A 586 -13.69 12.19 31.10
N GLU A 587 -14.41 13.31 31.14
CA GLU A 587 -13.81 14.66 31.16
C GLU A 587 -12.96 14.91 32.42
N LEU A 588 -13.39 14.41 33.58
CA LEU A 588 -12.66 14.55 34.84
C LEU A 588 -11.43 13.63 34.89
N ASN A 589 -11.55 12.40 34.37
CA ASN A 589 -10.44 11.46 34.28
C ASN A 589 -9.40 11.91 33.22
N ALA A 590 -9.87 12.49 32.13
CA ALA A 590 -9.04 12.98 31.03
C ALA A 590 -8.25 14.25 31.37
N ASP A 591 -8.68 15.09 32.32
CA ASP A 591 -7.99 16.33 32.71
C ASP A 591 -6.78 16.01 33.63
N CYS A 592 -5.77 15.32 33.08
CA CYS A 592 -4.63 14.77 33.81
C CYS A 592 -3.32 15.55 33.63
N ASN A 593 -3.31 16.64 32.87
CA ASN A 593 -2.19 17.56 32.71
C ASN A 593 -2.56 18.94 33.27
N ALA A 594 -1.93 19.36 34.37
CA ALA A 594 -2.29 20.56 35.12
C ALA A 594 -3.82 20.66 35.40
N PRO A 595 -4.40 19.70 36.16
CA PRO A 595 -5.85 19.54 36.31
C PRO A 595 -6.60 20.80 36.74
N GLY A 596 -7.83 20.95 36.24
CA GLY A 596 -8.69 22.11 36.47
C GLY A 596 -8.66 23.13 35.33
N GLY A 597 -7.87 22.88 34.29
CA GLY A 597 -7.84 23.64 33.03
C GLY A 597 -8.84 23.14 31.98
N GLY A 598 -9.38 21.92 32.16
CA GLY A 598 -10.22 21.23 31.18
C GLY A 598 -9.38 20.46 30.14
N VAL A 599 -10.03 19.54 29.43
CA VAL A 599 -9.35 18.55 28.57
C VAL A 599 -8.75 19.16 27.29
N THR A 600 -7.46 18.91 27.08
CA THR A 600 -6.63 19.34 25.96
C THR A 600 -5.80 18.19 25.38
N ASN A 601 -5.11 18.43 24.26
CA ASN A 601 -4.16 17.45 23.71
C ASN A 601 -2.94 17.24 24.64
N ALA A 602 -2.67 18.16 25.57
CA ALA A 602 -1.58 17.99 26.54
C ALA A 602 -1.89 16.87 27.56
N ASP A 603 -3.16 16.62 27.83
CA ASP A 603 -3.60 15.51 28.67
C ASP A 603 -3.34 14.15 28.01
N ALA A 604 -3.67 14.03 26.72
CA ALA A 604 -3.33 12.84 25.93
C ALA A 604 -1.82 12.59 25.94
N LEU A 605 -1.01 13.65 25.82
CA LEU A 605 0.45 13.55 25.92
C LEU A 605 0.92 13.13 27.31
N SER A 606 0.29 13.58 28.40
CA SER A 606 0.61 13.15 29.76
C SER A 606 0.31 11.67 29.98
N ILE A 607 -0.79 11.15 29.42
CA ILE A 607 -1.09 9.71 29.41
C ILE A 607 0.02 8.95 28.66
N GLN A 608 0.40 9.40 27.45
CA GLN A 608 1.48 8.78 26.68
C GLN A 608 2.81 8.76 27.44
N LYS A 609 3.20 9.88 28.06
CA LYS A 609 4.40 9.97 28.91
C LYS A 609 4.32 9.02 30.12
N TYR A 610 3.15 8.86 30.72
CA TYR A 610 2.94 7.96 31.85
C TYR A 610 3.14 6.50 31.43
N LEU A 611 2.58 6.11 30.28
CA LEU A 611 2.75 4.76 29.70
C LEU A 611 4.20 4.46 29.32
N LEU A 612 4.94 5.48 28.86
CA LEU A 612 6.37 5.38 28.55
C LEU A 612 7.27 5.47 29.80
N GLY A 613 6.70 5.64 31.00
CA GLY A 613 7.45 5.77 32.26
C GLY A 613 8.26 7.07 32.38
N LEU A 614 8.02 8.05 31.49
CA LEU A 614 8.66 9.37 31.52
C LEU A 614 8.12 10.23 32.66
N VAL A 615 6.87 10.00 33.06
CA VAL A 615 6.29 10.50 34.32
C VAL A 615 5.83 9.34 35.19
N LYS A 616 5.95 9.47 36.52
CA LYS A 616 5.76 8.36 37.46
C LYS A 616 4.31 8.15 37.89
N SER A 617 3.45 9.12 37.67
CA SER A 617 2.05 9.13 38.09
C SER A 617 1.29 10.22 37.36
N LEU A 618 -0.02 10.01 37.17
CA LEU A 618 -0.96 11.06 36.82
C LEU A 618 -1.69 11.56 38.08
N PRO A 619 -2.08 12.84 38.14
CA PRO A 619 -1.89 13.86 37.10
C PRO A 619 -0.44 14.39 37.04
N GLU A 620 -0.03 14.86 35.87
CA GLU A 620 1.23 15.59 35.64
C GLU A 620 1.01 17.06 36.07
N ASN A 621 1.71 17.52 37.12
CA ASN A 621 1.58 18.88 37.68
C ASN A 621 2.70 19.82 37.24
#